data_AF-A0A9Q2EH08-F1
#
_entry.id   AF-A0A9Q2EH08-F1
#
_cell.length_a   1.000
_cell.length_b   1.000
_cell.length_c   1.000
_cell.angle_alpha   90.00
_cell.angle_beta   90.00
_cell.angle_gamma   90.00
#
_symmetry.space_group_name_H-M   'P 1'
#
loop_
_entity.id
_entity.type
_entity.pdbx_description
1 polymer ?
#
loop_
_entity_poly.entity_id
_entity_poly.type
_entity_poly.pdbx_seq_one_letter_code
_entity_poly.pdbx_strand_id
1 'polypeptide(L)'
;MKRKLLSGMVLFMVSATVMAQQSFSSPEQATNALESAIREQNESAMSNLLGENWRDFLPPEGVDPDAVDRFLRDWKVRHNTIVEGDKAHLVVGDSGWQLPIPVIKTASGWQFDIKEGAEEILTREIGRNELAAIEALHAYVAAQQSYFAMNQKYAQKIVSSEGKKDGLYWPVSPGEAPSPLGPAFSPKEPGAGYHGYSFRILPDNHGFAMVAWPVSYGQTGVMSFVINQDDKVYQSDLGSDSEQKARALASYAPNNTWQPVVP
;
A
#
# COMPACT_ATOMS: atom_id res chain seq x y z
N MET A 1 0.99 -64.01 -36.00
CA MET A 1 0.97 -62.70 -35.30
C MET A 1 0.27 -62.87 -33.95
N LYS A 2 1.01 -62.96 -32.85
CA LYS A 2 0.46 -63.12 -31.48
C LYS A 2 0.67 -61.81 -30.73
N ARG A 3 -0.44 -61.15 -30.36
CA ARG A 3 -0.46 -59.88 -29.62
C ARG A 3 0.01 -60.11 -28.18
N LYS A 4 1.06 -59.39 -27.75
CA LYS A 4 1.45 -59.27 -26.35
C LYS A 4 0.58 -58.20 -25.69
N LEU A 5 -0.09 -58.55 -24.60
CA LEU A 5 -0.71 -57.61 -23.66
C LEU A 5 0.40 -57.01 -22.79
N LEU A 6 0.65 -55.71 -22.92
CA LEU A 6 1.46 -54.93 -22.00
C LEU A 6 0.51 -54.30 -20.98
N SER A 7 0.62 -54.77 -19.73
CA SER A 7 -0.08 -54.20 -18.58
C SER A 7 0.60 -52.87 -18.23
N GLY A 8 -0.11 -51.76 -18.42
CA GLY A 8 0.34 -50.42 -18.05
C GLY A 8 0.11 -50.17 -16.56
N MET A 9 1.21 -49.99 -15.83
CA MET A 9 1.19 -49.55 -14.43
C MET A 9 0.89 -48.04 -14.41
N VAL A 10 -0.33 -47.67 -14.02
CA VAL A 10 -0.74 -46.28 -13.82
C VAL A 10 -0.14 -45.81 -12.50
N LEU A 11 0.86 -44.94 -12.58
CA LEU A 11 1.41 -44.21 -11.45
C LEU A 11 0.44 -43.06 -11.12
N PHE A 12 -0.41 -43.24 -10.11
CA PHE A 12 -1.17 -42.14 -9.52
C PHE A 12 -0.18 -41.21 -8.82
N MET A 13 0.16 -40.08 -9.43
CA MET A 13 0.73 -38.95 -8.70
C MET A 13 -0.36 -38.40 -7.79
N VAL A 14 -0.35 -38.83 -6.53
CA VAL A 14 -1.08 -38.14 -5.46
C VAL A 14 -0.45 -36.76 -5.38
N SER A 15 -1.19 -35.74 -5.83
CA SER A 15 -0.85 -34.36 -5.51
C SER A 15 -0.87 -34.25 -3.99
N ALA A 16 0.29 -34.07 -3.38
CA ALA A 16 0.36 -33.72 -1.97
C ALA A 16 -0.37 -32.37 -1.85
N THR A 17 -1.59 -32.39 -1.33
CA THR A 17 -2.22 -31.19 -0.81
C THR A 17 -1.26 -30.65 0.25
N VAL A 18 -0.65 -29.50 0.00
CA VAL A 18 0.04 -28.73 1.02
C VAL A 18 -1.02 -28.38 2.07
N MET A 19 -1.08 -29.20 3.12
CA MET A 19 -2.06 -29.14 4.19
C MET A 19 -1.26 -29.09 5.49
N ALA A 20 -0.98 -27.88 5.96
CA ALA A 20 -0.66 -27.66 7.37
C ALA A 20 -0.93 -26.20 7.72
N GLN A 21 -2.19 -25.78 7.61
CA GLN A 21 -2.67 -24.64 8.38
C GLN A 21 -3.30 -25.20 9.65
N GLN A 22 -2.67 -24.92 10.78
CA GLN A 22 -3.10 -25.44 12.08
C GLN A 22 -4.56 -25.07 12.33
N SER A 23 -5.40 -26.08 12.60
CA SER A 23 -6.80 -25.89 12.96
C SER A 23 -6.97 -25.84 14.48
N PHE A 24 -7.88 -25.01 14.96
CA PHE A 24 -8.16 -24.73 16.36
C PHE A 24 -9.61 -25.00 16.71
N SER A 25 -9.90 -25.30 17.98
CA SER A 25 -11.28 -25.53 18.42
C SER A 25 -12.09 -24.23 18.58
N SER A 26 -11.40 -23.10 18.74
CA SER A 26 -11.99 -21.76 18.81
C SER A 26 -11.10 -20.73 18.12
N PRO A 27 -11.65 -19.61 17.64
CA PRO A 27 -10.86 -18.57 16.99
C PRO A 27 -9.90 -17.87 17.97
N GLU A 28 -10.25 -17.77 19.26
CA GLU A 28 -9.37 -17.22 20.30
C GLU A 28 -8.08 -18.03 20.46
N GLN A 29 -8.17 -19.36 20.34
CA GLN A 29 -6.99 -20.22 20.37
C GLN A 29 -6.04 -19.92 19.20
N ALA A 30 -6.60 -19.67 18.01
CA ALA A 30 -5.81 -19.30 16.83
C ALA A 30 -5.11 -17.95 17.01
N THR A 31 -5.83 -16.93 17.48
CA THR A 31 -5.27 -15.58 17.69
C THR A 31 -4.25 -15.54 18.82
N ASN A 32 -4.44 -16.32 19.90
CA ASN A 32 -3.46 -16.46 20.97
C ASN A 32 -2.19 -17.19 20.51
N ALA A 33 -2.34 -18.19 19.64
CA ALA A 33 -1.20 -18.89 19.04
C ALA A 33 -0.38 -17.95 18.14
N LEU A 34 -1.05 -17.07 17.37
CA LEU A 34 -0.38 -16.04 16.57
C LEU A 34 0.42 -15.08 17.46
N GLU A 35 -0.19 -14.53 18.51
CA GLU A 35 0.54 -13.64 19.43
C GLU A 35 1.74 -14.34 20.06
N SER A 36 1.59 -15.59 20.48
CA SER A 36 2.70 -16.35 21.09
C SER A 36 3.83 -16.58 20.08
N ALA A 37 3.50 -16.93 18.84
CA ALA A 37 4.48 -17.09 17.77
C ALA A 37 5.23 -15.77 17.47
N ILE A 38 4.52 -14.64 17.42
CA ILE A 38 5.13 -13.31 17.22
C ILE A 38 6.04 -12.94 18.40
N ARG A 39 5.54 -13.08 19.64
CA ARG A 39 6.27 -12.75 20.88
C ARG A 39 7.57 -13.56 21.01
N GLU A 40 7.51 -14.83 20.67
CA GLU A 40 8.64 -15.76 20.77
C GLU A 40 9.54 -15.74 19.53
N GLN A 41 9.18 -14.93 18.51
CA GLN A 41 9.85 -14.91 17.20
C GLN A 41 9.97 -16.32 16.59
N ASN A 42 8.92 -17.12 16.78
CA ASN A 42 8.92 -18.54 16.44
C ASN A 42 8.45 -18.73 14.99
N GLU A 43 9.43 -18.77 14.11
CA GLU A 43 9.29 -18.95 12.67
C GLU A 43 8.53 -20.21 12.25
N SER A 44 8.81 -21.33 12.91
CA SER A 44 8.12 -22.59 12.61
C SER A 44 6.65 -22.53 13.04
N ALA A 45 6.35 -21.89 14.17
CA ALA A 45 4.97 -21.66 14.58
C ALA A 45 4.23 -20.74 13.60
N MET A 46 4.89 -19.69 13.10
CA MET A 46 4.31 -18.83 12.05
C MET A 46 4.01 -19.61 10.77
N SER A 47 4.94 -20.45 10.29
CA SER A 47 4.70 -21.32 9.13
C SER A 47 3.52 -22.28 9.35
N ASN A 48 3.38 -22.87 10.54
CA ASN A 48 2.25 -23.75 10.85
C ASN A 48 0.90 -23.01 10.93
N LEU A 49 0.90 -21.73 11.33
CA LEU A 49 -0.30 -20.92 11.48
C LEU A 49 -0.77 -20.30 10.16
N LEU A 50 0.17 -19.78 9.37
CA LEU A 50 -0.10 -18.93 8.21
C LEU A 50 0.29 -19.58 6.88
N GLY A 51 0.92 -20.77 6.92
CA GLY A 51 1.48 -21.45 5.76
C GLY A 51 2.93 -21.06 5.48
N GLU A 52 3.67 -21.90 4.75
CA GLU A 52 5.12 -21.70 4.50
C GLU A 52 5.46 -20.42 3.74
N ASN A 53 4.51 -19.88 2.98
CA ASN A 53 4.68 -18.68 2.16
C ASN A 53 4.23 -17.39 2.87
N TRP A 54 4.02 -17.41 4.18
CA TRP A 54 3.52 -16.25 4.93
C TRP A 54 4.42 -15.01 4.79
N ARG A 55 5.72 -15.22 4.55
CA ARG A 55 6.71 -14.16 4.32
C ARG A 55 6.51 -13.38 3.04
N ASP A 56 5.74 -13.91 2.09
CA ASP A 56 5.40 -13.18 0.87
C ASP A 56 4.44 -12.01 1.17
N PHE A 57 3.80 -12.02 2.34
CA PHE A 57 2.77 -11.04 2.72
C PHE A 57 3.10 -10.28 4.01
N LEU A 58 3.90 -10.88 4.90
CA LEU A 58 4.23 -10.29 6.19
C LEU A 58 5.74 -10.36 6.49
N PRO A 59 6.35 -9.27 6.98
CA PRO A 59 5.78 -7.92 6.98
C PRO A 59 5.59 -7.37 5.54
N PRO A 60 4.54 -6.59 5.28
CA PRO A 60 4.38 -5.93 3.98
C PRO A 60 5.52 -4.94 3.75
N GLU A 61 5.77 -4.60 2.48
CA GLU A 61 6.78 -3.61 2.12
C GLU A 61 6.44 -2.25 2.75
N GLY A 62 7.46 -1.52 3.21
CA GLY A 62 7.26 -0.22 3.85
C GLY A 62 6.59 -0.26 5.23
N VAL A 63 6.45 -1.44 5.86
CA VAL A 63 5.97 -1.53 7.24
C VAL A 63 6.87 -0.74 8.20
N ASP A 64 6.27 -0.21 9.27
CA ASP A 64 6.99 0.37 10.39
C ASP A 64 7.95 -0.67 11.01
N PRO A 65 9.26 -0.38 11.17
CA PRO A 65 10.20 -1.28 11.84
C PRO A 65 9.77 -1.66 13.26
N ASP A 66 8.95 -0.82 13.92
CA ASP A 66 8.42 -1.05 15.27
C ASP A 66 7.03 -1.70 15.26
N ALA A 67 6.52 -2.17 14.11
CA ALA A 67 5.17 -2.71 13.99
C ALA A 67 4.91 -3.92 14.88
N VAL A 68 5.87 -4.82 15.01
CA VAL A 68 5.78 -6.00 15.90
C VAL A 68 5.67 -5.56 17.36
N ASP A 69 6.53 -4.64 17.78
CA ASP A 69 6.50 -4.11 19.15
C ASP A 69 5.20 -3.36 19.43
N ARG A 70 4.69 -2.60 18.46
CA ARG A 70 3.39 -1.92 18.54
C ARG A 70 2.26 -2.93 18.72
N PHE A 71 2.22 -3.97 17.89
CA PHE A 71 1.22 -5.03 18.03
C PHE A 71 1.26 -5.69 19.42
N LEU A 72 2.43 -6.06 19.92
CA LEU A 72 2.58 -6.69 21.24
C LEU A 72 2.21 -5.74 22.39
N ARG A 73 2.45 -4.43 22.24
CA ARG A 73 1.97 -3.41 23.20
C ARG A 73 0.44 -3.30 23.15
N ASP A 74 -0.14 -3.15 21.97
CA ASP A 74 -1.58 -2.98 21.78
C ASP A 74 -2.36 -4.21 22.26
N TRP A 75 -1.84 -5.42 22.00
CA TRP A 75 -2.37 -6.66 22.52
C TRP A 75 -2.49 -6.67 24.06
N LYS A 76 -1.45 -6.17 24.75
CA LYS A 76 -1.45 -6.09 26.23
C LYS A 76 -2.41 -5.04 26.77
N VAL A 77 -2.63 -3.95 26.03
CA VAL A 77 -3.63 -2.92 26.38
C VAL A 77 -5.02 -3.53 26.30
N ARG A 78 -5.36 -4.11 25.15
CA ARG A 78 -6.63 -4.77 24.91
C ARG A 78 -6.49 -5.72 23.71
N HIS A 79 -7.09 -6.90 23.80
CA HIS A 79 -7.30 -7.75 22.63
C HIS A 79 -8.68 -8.39 22.70
N ASN A 80 -9.30 -8.59 21.55
CA ASN A 80 -10.55 -9.30 21.42
C ASN A 80 -10.59 -10.05 20.09
N THR A 81 -11.23 -11.21 20.09
CA THR A 81 -11.52 -11.96 18.88
C THR A 81 -13.00 -11.80 18.57
N ILE A 82 -13.30 -10.97 17.56
CA ILE A 82 -14.68 -10.67 17.16
C ILE A 82 -15.11 -11.74 16.16
N VAL A 83 -16.18 -12.48 16.49
CA VAL A 83 -16.71 -13.55 15.64
C VAL A 83 -17.97 -13.07 14.92
N GLU A 84 -17.96 -13.19 13.60
CA GLU A 84 -19.04 -12.81 12.68
C GLU A 84 -19.37 -14.00 11.78
N GLY A 85 -20.32 -14.84 12.22
CA GLY A 85 -20.69 -16.06 11.51
C GLY A 85 -19.54 -17.08 11.48
N ASP A 86 -19.05 -17.37 10.27
CA ASP A 86 -17.95 -18.30 10.02
C ASP A 86 -16.58 -17.60 9.89
N LYS A 87 -16.50 -16.32 10.26
CA LYS A 87 -15.27 -15.52 10.24
C LYS A 87 -15.02 -14.90 11.61
N ALA A 88 -13.75 -14.73 11.97
CA ALA A 88 -13.34 -14.04 13.17
C ALA A 88 -12.13 -13.15 12.90
N HIS A 89 -12.07 -12.03 13.60
CA HIS A 89 -11.00 -11.04 13.47
C HIS A 89 -10.38 -10.73 14.82
N LEU A 90 -9.05 -10.72 14.86
CA LEU A 90 -8.31 -10.20 16.00
C LEU A 90 -8.33 -8.67 15.95
N VAL A 91 -8.75 -8.06 17.06
CA VAL A 91 -8.69 -6.61 17.29
C VAL A 91 -7.83 -6.34 18.51
N VAL A 92 -6.86 -5.44 18.39
CA VAL A 92 -5.95 -5.06 19.49
C VAL A 92 -5.92 -3.55 19.74
N GLY A 93 -5.55 -3.17 20.96
CA GLY A 93 -5.40 -1.79 21.41
C GLY A 93 -6.73 -1.05 21.58
N ASP A 94 -6.65 0.17 22.11
CA ASP A 94 -7.82 1.04 22.29
C ASP A 94 -8.30 1.70 21.00
N SER A 95 -7.41 1.81 20.00
CA SER A 95 -7.77 2.24 18.64
C SER A 95 -8.59 1.19 17.89
N GLY A 96 -8.66 -0.04 18.39
CA GLY A 96 -9.37 -1.14 17.75
C GLY A 96 -8.74 -1.55 16.43
N TRP A 97 -7.41 -1.62 16.36
CA TRP A 97 -6.74 -2.07 15.15
C TRP A 97 -7.07 -3.54 14.87
N GLN A 98 -7.64 -3.81 13.70
CA GLN A 98 -8.01 -5.15 13.26
C GLN A 98 -6.89 -5.78 12.43
N LEU A 99 -6.45 -6.98 12.80
CA LEU A 99 -5.55 -7.79 12.00
C LEU A 99 -6.19 -8.09 10.63
N PRO A 100 -5.50 -7.84 9.50
CA PRO A 100 -6.09 -8.06 8.17
C PRO A 100 -6.26 -9.54 7.82
N ILE A 101 -5.56 -10.46 8.51
CA ILE A 101 -5.68 -11.90 8.28
C ILE A 101 -6.81 -12.45 9.17
N PRO A 102 -7.95 -12.87 8.60
CA PRO A 102 -9.05 -13.44 9.38
C PRO A 102 -8.75 -14.87 9.82
N VAL A 103 -9.48 -15.32 10.84
CA VAL A 103 -9.63 -16.73 11.17
C VAL A 103 -10.99 -17.18 10.64
N ILE A 104 -11.02 -18.21 9.79
CA ILE A 104 -12.23 -18.75 9.19
C ILE A 104 -12.58 -20.11 9.80
N LYS A 105 -13.87 -20.41 9.85
CA LYS A 105 -14.40 -21.69 10.27
C LYS A 105 -14.41 -22.67 9.10
N THR A 106 -13.89 -23.87 9.33
CA THR A 106 -13.86 -24.97 8.39
C THR A 106 -14.42 -26.25 9.01
N ALA A 107 -14.45 -27.34 8.25
CA ALA A 107 -14.86 -28.64 8.76
C ALA A 107 -13.91 -29.19 9.85
N SER A 108 -12.64 -28.76 9.89
CA SER A 108 -11.63 -29.21 10.85
C SER A 108 -11.47 -28.29 12.06
N GLY A 109 -12.14 -27.13 12.08
CA GLY A 109 -12.05 -26.14 13.15
C GLY A 109 -11.85 -24.73 12.61
N TRP A 110 -11.21 -23.88 13.38
CA TRP A 110 -10.87 -22.51 13.00
C TRP A 110 -9.42 -22.44 12.52
N GLN A 111 -9.16 -21.77 11.40
CA GLN A 111 -7.83 -21.61 10.83
C GLN A 111 -7.67 -20.21 10.25
N PHE A 112 -6.46 -19.66 10.20
CA PHE A 112 -6.23 -18.40 9.49
C PHE A 112 -6.55 -18.57 7.98
N ASP A 113 -6.95 -17.50 7.31
CA ASP A 113 -7.00 -17.45 5.84
C ASP A 113 -6.00 -16.40 5.34
N ILE A 114 -4.80 -16.87 5.00
CA ILE A 114 -3.73 -15.99 4.51
C ILE A 114 -4.04 -15.44 3.13
N LYS A 115 -4.82 -16.15 2.33
CA LYS A 115 -5.17 -15.71 0.98
C LYS A 115 -6.12 -14.53 1.06
N GLU A 116 -7.17 -14.64 1.87
CA GLU A 116 -8.06 -13.50 2.13
C GLU A 116 -7.28 -12.35 2.79
N GLY A 117 -6.40 -12.67 3.74
CA GLY A 117 -5.54 -11.68 4.39
C GLY A 117 -4.64 -10.91 3.43
N ALA A 118 -4.07 -11.56 2.41
CA ALA A 118 -3.24 -10.92 1.40
C ALA A 118 -4.01 -9.88 0.57
N GLU A 119 -5.25 -10.19 0.17
CA GLU A 119 -6.12 -9.26 -0.56
C GLU A 119 -6.47 -8.02 0.27
N GLU A 120 -6.75 -8.21 1.56
CA GLU A 120 -7.00 -7.11 2.51
C GLU A 120 -5.73 -6.27 2.78
N ILE A 121 -4.57 -6.90 2.96
CA ILE A 121 -3.29 -6.20 3.13
C ILE A 121 -3.02 -5.28 1.94
N LEU A 122 -3.15 -5.81 0.73
CA LEU A 122 -2.98 -5.06 -0.52
C LEU A 122 -3.97 -3.89 -0.60
N THR A 123 -5.25 -4.14 -0.31
CA THR A 123 -6.29 -3.11 -0.33
C THR A 123 -5.97 -1.97 0.64
N ARG A 124 -5.54 -2.29 1.86
CA ARG A 124 -5.13 -1.29 2.85
C ARG A 124 -3.89 -0.52 2.44
N GLU A 125 -2.94 -1.16 1.77
CA GLU A 125 -1.74 -0.53 1.28
C GLU A 125 -2.05 0.47 0.16
N ILE A 126 -2.84 0.05 -0.84
CA ILE A 126 -3.37 0.92 -1.89
C ILE A 126 -4.05 2.14 -1.28
N GLY A 127 -4.94 1.95 -0.30
CA GLY A 127 -5.63 3.07 0.36
C GLY A 127 -4.68 4.04 1.07
N ARG A 128 -3.64 3.54 1.76
CA ARG A 128 -2.62 4.40 2.39
C ARG A 128 -1.79 5.17 1.37
N ASN A 129 -1.41 4.51 0.28
CA ASN A 129 -0.62 5.11 -0.79
C ASN A 129 -1.41 6.20 -1.51
N GLU A 130 -2.68 5.94 -1.81
CA GLU A 130 -3.60 6.92 -2.41
C GLU A 130 -3.81 8.13 -1.51
N LEU A 131 -4.00 7.93 -0.21
CA LEU A 131 -4.11 9.01 0.75
C LEU A 131 -2.82 9.84 0.81
N ALA A 132 -1.66 9.19 0.87
CA ALA A 132 -0.36 9.88 0.85
C ALA A 132 -0.14 10.67 -0.45
N ALA A 133 -0.64 10.18 -1.59
CA ALA A 133 -0.59 10.89 -2.86
C ALA A 133 -1.49 12.14 -2.85
N ILE A 134 -2.68 12.05 -2.28
CA ILE A 134 -3.60 13.20 -2.09
C ILE A 134 -2.94 14.26 -1.18
N GLU A 135 -2.38 13.84 -0.05
CA GLU A 135 -1.64 14.73 0.86
C GLU A 135 -0.46 15.42 0.16
N ALA A 136 0.28 14.68 -0.69
CA ALA A 136 1.37 15.22 -1.48
C ALA A 136 0.91 16.28 -2.50
N LEU A 137 -0.28 16.10 -3.09
CA LEU A 137 -0.86 17.08 -4.00
C LEU A 137 -1.20 18.40 -3.28
N HIS A 138 -1.75 18.33 -2.07
CA HIS A 138 -2.00 19.53 -1.25
C HIS A 138 -0.68 20.21 -0.83
N ALA A 139 0.34 19.42 -0.44
CA ALA A 139 1.66 19.95 -0.14
C ALA A 139 2.31 20.64 -1.35
N TYR A 140 2.07 20.13 -2.57
CA TYR A 140 2.49 20.78 -3.80
C TYR A 140 1.86 22.16 -4.00
N VAL A 141 0.57 22.35 -3.70
CA VAL A 141 -0.09 23.66 -3.78
C VAL A 141 0.56 24.64 -2.80
N ALA A 142 0.74 24.23 -1.54
CA ALA A 142 1.40 25.06 -0.52
C ALA A 142 2.85 25.42 -0.92
N ALA A 143 3.57 24.48 -1.52
CA ALA A 143 4.93 24.71 -2.01
C ALA A 143 4.97 25.69 -3.19
N GLN A 144 4.02 25.61 -4.13
CA GLN A 144 3.91 26.57 -5.23
C GLN A 144 3.62 27.98 -4.73
N GLN A 145 2.73 28.13 -3.76
CA GLN A 145 2.44 29.43 -3.12
C GLN A 145 3.69 29.99 -2.43
N SER A 146 4.42 29.16 -1.68
CA SER A 146 5.67 29.55 -1.03
C SER A 146 6.76 29.96 -2.03
N TYR A 147 6.89 29.21 -3.12
CA TYR A 147 7.82 29.53 -4.21
C TYR A 147 7.45 30.84 -4.92
N PHE A 148 6.15 31.08 -5.15
CA PHE A 148 5.64 32.31 -5.74
C PHE A 148 5.93 33.53 -4.85
N ALA A 149 5.72 33.43 -3.53
CA ALA A 149 6.05 34.51 -2.60
C ALA A 149 7.53 34.96 -2.71
N MET A 150 8.44 34.02 -2.94
CA MET A 150 9.88 34.29 -3.08
C MET A 150 10.28 34.77 -4.48
N ASN A 151 9.63 34.28 -5.53
CA ASN A 151 10.11 34.42 -6.92
C ASN A 151 9.16 35.21 -7.84
N GLN A 152 7.95 35.53 -7.37
CA GLN A 152 6.87 36.15 -8.14
C GLN A 152 6.49 35.38 -9.43
N LYS A 153 6.75 34.07 -9.43
CA LYS A 153 6.41 33.11 -10.50
C LYS A 153 6.25 31.71 -9.90
N TYR A 154 5.47 30.85 -10.55
CA TYR A 154 5.33 29.45 -10.16
C TYR A 154 6.48 28.58 -10.65
N ALA A 155 6.81 27.53 -9.91
CA ALA A 155 7.82 26.56 -10.28
C ALA A 155 7.32 25.63 -11.38
N GLN A 156 8.19 25.34 -12.35
CA GLN A 156 7.92 24.41 -13.46
C GLN A 156 8.60 23.06 -13.26
N LYS A 157 9.26 22.87 -12.11
CA LYS A 157 9.98 21.65 -11.74
C LYS A 157 9.71 21.30 -10.28
N ILE A 158 9.60 20.01 -9.99
CA ILE A 158 9.53 19.52 -8.61
C ILE A 158 10.93 19.63 -7.99
N VAL A 159 11.95 19.05 -8.63
CA VAL A 159 13.34 19.10 -8.18
C VAL A 159 14.11 20.14 -8.99
N SER A 160 14.84 21.03 -8.30
CA SER A 160 15.66 22.04 -8.95
C SER A 160 16.83 21.41 -9.72
N SER A 161 17.27 22.09 -10.78
CA SER A 161 18.53 21.73 -11.44
C SER A 161 19.72 21.91 -10.50
N GLU A 162 20.79 21.15 -10.71
CA GLU A 162 21.97 21.17 -9.86
C GLU A 162 22.52 22.60 -9.64
N GLY A 163 22.72 22.97 -8.38
CA GLY A 163 23.18 24.29 -7.96
C GLY A 163 22.17 25.43 -8.14
N LYS A 164 20.93 25.15 -8.57
CA LYS A 164 19.87 26.15 -8.78
C LYS A 164 18.73 25.99 -7.77
N LYS A 165 17.94 27.05 -7.65
CA LYS A 165 16.68 27.09 -6.87
C LYS A 165 15.51 27.37 -7.82
N ASP A 166 15.41 26.58 -8.90
CA ASP A 166 14.45 26.76 -10.01
C ASP A 166 13.31 25.72 -10.02
N GLY A 167 13.20 24.92 -8.96
CA GLY A 167 12.10 23.99 -8.67
C GLY A 167 11.63 24.10 -7.22
N LEU A 168 10.72 23.22 -6.81
CA LEU A 168 10.13 23.25 -5.45
C LEU A 168 11.02 22.63 -4.36
N TYR A 169 11.97 21.78 -4.75
CA TYR A 169 12.95 21.15 -3.86
C TYR A 169 14.37 21.49 -4.31
N TRP A 170 15.24 21.75 -3.35
CA TRP A 170 16.69 21.79 -3.49
C TRP A 170 17.32 21.39 -2.13
N PRO A 171 18.49 20.72 -2.13
CA PRO A 171 19.22 20.45 -0.91
C PRO A 171 19.68 21.76 -0.26
N VAL A 172 19.63 21.83 1.08
CA VAL A 172 20.00 23.02 1.84
C VAL A 172 21.15 22.73 2.80
N SER A 173 22.09 23.66 2.92
CA SER A 173 23.13 23.64 3.94
C SER A 173 22.59 24.18 5.27
N PRO A 174 23.19 23.82 6.42
CA PRO A 174 22.81 24.39 7.72
C PRO A 174 22.83 25.93 7.68
N GLY A 175 21.72 26.55 8.10
CA GLY A 175 21.56 28.01 8.12
C GLY A 175 21.04 28.64 6.82
N GLU A 176 20.86 27.87 5.74
CA GLU A 176 20.16 28.35 4.55
C GLU A 176 18.64 28.32 4.72
N ALA A 177 17.95 29.19 3.97
CA ALA A 177 16.50 29.14 3.86
C ALA A 177 16.05 27.80 3.23
N PRO A 178 15.05 27.12 3.81
CA PRO A 178 14.56 25.84 3.32
C PRO A 178 13.93 25.97 1.92
N SER A 179 13.94 24.86 1.17
CA SER A 179 13.12 24.73 -0.04
C SER A 179 11.63 24.62 0.31
N PRO A 180 10.71 25.02 -0.61
CA PRO A 180 9.27 24.89 -0.41
C PRO A 180 8.80 23.46 -0.09
N LEU A 181 9.37 22.45 -0.76
CA LEU A 181 9.18 21.04 -0.42
C LEU A 181 10.37 20.52 0.40
N GLY A 182 10.10 19.68 1.39
CA GLY A 182 11.13 19.03 2.20
C GLY A 182 11.71 17.77 1.55
N PRO A 183 12.80 17.20 2.11
CA PRO A 183 13.46 16.01 1.58
C PRO A 183 12.58 14.75 1.61
N ALA A 184 11.50 14.74 2.39
CA ALA A 184 10.52 13.65 2.43
C ALA A 184 9.91 13.36 1.05
N PHE A 185 9.85 14.34 0.14
CA PHE A 185 9.34 14.18 -1.22
C PHE A 185 10.35 13.60 -2.20
N SER A 186 11.59 13.33 -1.76
CA SER A 186 12.59 12.64 -2.58
C SER A 186 12.39 11.13 -2.46
N PRO A 187 12.10 10.40 -3.55
CA PRO A 187 12.00 8.94 -3.50
C PRO A 187 13.35 8.36 -3.07
N LYS A 188 13.30 7.34 -2.19
CA LYS A 188 14.51 6.66 -1.67
C LYS A 188 15.24 5.88 -2.76
N GLU A 189 14.50 5.38 -3.74
CA GLU A 189 15.00 4.59 -4.85
C GLU A 189 14.46 5.12 -6.19
N PRO A 190 15.29 5.12 -7.27
CA PRO A 190 14.83 5.53 -8.59
C PRO A 190 13.64 4.68 -9.06
N GLY A 191 12.56 5.35 -9.49
CA GLY A 191 11.38 4.67 -10.05
C GLY A 191 10.36 4.19 -9.01
N ALA A 192 10.68 4.17 -7.71
CA ALA A 192 9.74 3.77 -6.67
C ALA A 192 8.56 4.75 -6.46
N GLY A 193 8.73 6.00 -6.92
CA GLY A 193 7.76 7.07 -6.65
C GLY A 193 7.71 7.46 -5.17
N TYR A 194 6.81 8.37 -4.83
CA TYR A 194 6.51 8.74 -3.44
C TYR A 194 5.30 7.92 -2.99
N HIS A 195 5.49 7.01 -2.03
CA HIS A 195 4.47 6.03 -1.62
C HIS A 195 3.86 5.26 -2.82
N GLY A 196 4.69 4.84 -3.77
CA GLY A 196 4.24 4.13 -4.96
C GLY A 196 3.52 5.00 -5.99
N TYR A 197 3.56 6.33 -5.86
CA TYR A 197 2.97 7.27 -6.82
C TYR A 197 4.01 8.09 -7.58
N SER A 198 3.74 8.29 -8.87
CA SER A 198 4.48 9.19 -9.76
C SER A 198 3.73 10.50 -9.92
N PHE A 199 4.47 11.60 -10.09
CA PHE A 199 3.93 12.96 -10.16
C PHE A 199 4.47 13.70 -11.38
N ARG A 200 3.64 14.53 -12.00
CA ARG A 200 4.05 15.40 -13.09
C ARG A 200 3.29 16.72 -13.04
N ILE A 201 4.04 17.83 -13.13
CA ILE A 201 3.46 19.16 -13.32
C ILE A 201 2.81 19.21 -14.71
N LEU A 202 1.56 19.67 -14.76
CA LEU A 202 0.82 19.90 -15.98
C LEU A 202 0.87 21.39 -16.37
N PRO A 203 0.91 21.69 -17.67
CA PRO A 203 0.61 23.04 -18.13
C PRO A 203 -0.81 23.45 -17.72
N ASP A 204 -0.95 24.67 -17.22
CA ASP A 204 -2.24 25.31 -16.96
C ASP A 204 -2.13 26.81 -17.20
N ASN A 205 -3.10 27.37 -17.92
CA ASN A 205 -3.14 28.81 -18.22
C ASN A 205 -3.61 29.64 -17.02
N HIS A 206 -4.22 29.01 -16.02
CA HIS A 206 -4.75 29.68 -14.85
C HIS A 206 -3.76 29.74 -13.69
N GLY A 207 -2.67 28.95 -13.73
CA GLY A 207 -1.60 28.99 -12.75
C GLY A 207 -0.71 27.76 -12.83
N PHE A 208 -0.98 26.78 -11.96
CA PHE A 208 -0.24 25.53 -11.91
C PHE A 208 -1.18 24.36 -11.64
N ALA A 209 -0.77 23.19 -12.11
CA ALA A 209 -1.48 21.95 -11.89
C ALA A 209 -0.53 20.76 -11.84
N MET A 210 -0.99 19.67 -11.26
CA MET A 210 -0.24 18.42 -11.16
C MET A 210 -1.17 17.23 -11.37
N VAL A 211 -0.62 16.19 -11.98
CA VAL A 211 -1.21 14.85 -12.03
C VAL A 211 -0.35 13.88 -11.22
N ALA A 212 -1.01 12.97 -10.52
CA ALA A 212 -0.41 11.83 -9.85
C ALA A 212 -1.04 10.52 -10.36
N TRP A 213 -0.26 9.46 -10.47
CA TRP A 213 -0.73 8.14 -10.88
C TRP A 213 0.10 7.03 -10.20
N PRO A 214 -0.46 5.82 -10.01
CA PRO A 214 0.28 4.73 -9.39
C PRO A 214 1.45 4.29 -10.28
N VAL A 215 2.58 3.98 -9.66
CA VAL A 215 3.76 3.40 -10.33
C VAL A 215 3.41 2.02 -10.90
N SER A 216 2.65 1.22 -10.16
CA SER A 216 2.11 -0.07 -10.57
C SER A 216 0.61 -0.12 -10.28
N TYR A 217 -0.21 -0.07 -11.33
CA TYR A 217 -1.67 -0.10 -11.23
C TYR A 217 -2.15 -1.41 -10.59
N GLY A 218 -3.05 -1.31 -9.62
CA GLY A 218 -3.60 -2.44 -8.87
C GLY A 218 -2.66 -3.02 -7.82
N GLN A 219 -1.43 -2.49 -7.68
CA GLN A 219 -0.48 -2.88 -6.65
C GLN A 219 -0.16 -1.71 -5.72
N THR A 220 0.33 -0.61 -6.28
CA THR A 220 0.67 0.61 -5.53
C THR A 220 -0.53 1.55 -5.38
N GLY A 221 -1.50 1.45 -6.28
CA GLY A 221 -2.71 2.25 -6.30
C GLY A 221 -3.59 1.94 -7.51
N VAL A 222 -4.82 2.43 -7.51
CA VAL A 222 -5.79 2.28 -8.60
C VAL A 222 -6.10 3.65 -9.19
N MET A 223 -6.38 4.63 -8.33
CA MET A 223 -6.80 5.96 -8.74
C MET A 223 -5.61 6.80 -9.22
N SER A 224 -5.84 7.57 -10.28
CA SER A 224 -5.01 8.72 -10.63
C SER A 224 -5.68 9.99 -10.14
N PHE A 225 -4.89 11.01 -9.83
CA PHE A 225 -5.35 12.26 -9.22
C PHE A 225 -4.87 13.47 -9.99
N VAL A 226 -5.66 14.54 -10.02
CA VAL A 226 -5.25 15.85 -10.52
C VAL A 226 -5.64 16.95 -9.54
N ILE A 227 -4.79 17.96 -9.42
CA ILE A 227 -5.02 19.16 -8.62
C ILE A 227 -4.58 20.40 -9.41
N ASN A 228 -5.19 21.54 -9.15
CA ASN A 228 -4.74 22.84 -9.60
C ASN A 228 -4.57 23.80 -8.41
N GLN A 229 -4.30 25.08 -8.70
CA GLN A 229 -4.14 26.12 -7.69
C GLN A 229 -5.34 26.34 -6.74
N ASP A 230 -6.53 25.85 -7.09
CA ASP A 230 -7.74 25.96 -6.26
C ASP A 230 -7.76 24.94 -5.12
N ASP A 231 -6.71 24.11 -5.01
CA ASP A 231 -6.52 23.10 -3.97
C ASP A 231 -7.63 22.03 -3.92
N LYS A 232 -8.22 21.74 -5.09
CA LYS A 232 -9.27 20.71 -5.26
C LYS A 232 -8.72 19.51 -6.00
N VAL A 233 -8.69 18.37 -5.32
CA VAL A 233 -8.28 17.09 -5.90
C VAL A 233 -9.45 16.44 -6.62
N TYR A 234 -9.20 16.00 -7.84
CA TYR A 234 -10.08 15.12 -8.60
C TYR A 234 -9.39 13.78 -8.81
N GLN A 235 -10.17 12.70 -8.83
CA GLN A 235 -9.70 11.34 -9.07
C GLN A 235 -10.36 10.73 -10.31
N SER A 236 -9.63 9.83 -10.95
CA SER A 236 -10.14 9.01 -12.06
C SER A 236 -9.37 7.69 -12.09
N ASP A 237 -10.08 6.58 -12.25
CA ASP A 237 -9.46 5.31 -12.59
C ASP A 237 -9.10 5.29 -14.08
N LEU A 238 -7.81 5.42 -14.36
CA LEU A 238 -7.26 5.39 -15.73
C LEU A 238 -6.91 3.97 -16.19
N GLY A 239 -7.12 2.95 -15.36
CA GLY A 239 -6.82 1.55 -15.62
C GLY A 239 -5.33 1.23 -15.68
N SER A 240 -5.00 0.05 -16.24
CA SER A 240 -3.62 -0.43 -16.40
C SER A 240 -2.69 0.50 -17.17
N ASP A 241 -3.25 1.38 -18.01
CA ASP A 241 -2.50 2.34 -18.82
C ASP A 241 -2.38 3.72 -18.13
N SER A 242 -2.55 3.77 -16.81
CA SER A 242 -2.56 5.01 -16.01
C SER A 242 -1.34 5.88 -16.28
N GLU A 243 -0.14 5.30 -16.32
CA GLU A 243 1.09 6.02 -16.65
C GLU A 243 1.04 6.66 -18.04
N GLN A 244 0.71 5.88 -19.07
CA GLN A 244 0.66 6.37 -20.45
C GLN A 244 -0.36 7.50 -20.57
N LYS A 245 -1.56 7.32 -20.01
CA LYS A 245 -2.64 8.31 -20.06
C LYS A 245 -2.28 9.57 -19.28
N ALA A 246 -1.73 9.44 -18.07
CA ALA A 246 -1.31 10.57 -17.24
C ALA A 246 -0.16 11.36 -17.90
N ARG A 247 0.81 10.69 -18.54
CA ARG A 247 1.89 11.34 -19.31
C ARG A 247 1.39 12.03 -20.58
N ALA A 248 0.34 11.51 -21.21
CA ALA A 248 -0.26 12.09 -22.41
C ALA A 248 -1.12 13.34 -22.16
N LEU A 249 -1.46 13.65 -20.91
CA LEU A 249 -2.22 14.87 -20.58
C LEU A 249 -1.45 16.13 -21.02
N ALA A 250 -2.03 16.89 -21.95
CA ALA A 250 -1.42 18.11 -22.47
C ALA A 250 -1.62 19.33 -21.56
N SER A 251 -2.68 19.35 -20.75
CA SER A 251 -3.00 20.42 -19.80
C SER A 251 -3.94 19.92 -18.70
N TYR A 252 -4.14 20.73 -17.67
CA TYR A 252 -5.19 20.49 -16.68
C TYR A 252 -6.59 20.73 -17.28
N ALA A 253 -7.29 19.64 -17.57
CA ALA A 253 -8.64 19.66 -18.11
C ALA A 253 -9.44 18.43 -17.61
N PRO A 254 -9.85 18.40 -16.33
CA PRO A 254 -10.71 17.34 -15.83
C PRO A 254 -12.03 17.32 -16.63
N ASN A 255 -12.29 16.20 -17.28
CA ASN A 255 -13.53 15.93 -18.01
C ASN A 255 -14.51 15.16 -17.11
N ASN A 256 -15.58 14.60 -17.70
CA ASN A 256 -16.59 13.84 -16.98
C ASN A 256 -16.12 12.51 -16.35
N THR A 257 -14.90 12.03 -16.62
CA THR A 257 -14.32 10.86 -15.95
C THR A 257 -13.59 11.21 -14.67
N TRP A 258 -13.37 12.50 -14.39
CA TRP A 258 -12.73 12.99 -13.17
C TRP A 258 -13.80 13.41 -12.16
N GLN A 259 -13.70 12.88 -10.95
CA GLN A 259 -14.65 13.14 -9.87
C GLN A 259 -13.93 13.85 -8.71
N PRO A 260 -14.55 14.83 -8.05
CA PRO A 260 -13.93 15.45 -6.87
C PRO A 260 -13.73 14.40 -5.79
N VAL A 261 -12.55 14.40 -5.17
CA VAL A 261 -12.30 13.63 -3.94
C VAL A 261 -13.06 14.33 -2.81
N VAL A 262 -13.92 13.58 -2.12
CA VAL A 262 -14.66 14.10 -0.97
C VAL A 262 -13.77 13.98 0.27
N PRO A 263 -13.67 15.03 1.12
CA PRO A 263 -12.94 14.98 2.38
C PRO A 263 -13.48 13.96 3.38
#